data_AF-A0A7V9UY40-F1
#
_entry.id   AF-A0A7V9UY40-F1
#
_cell.length_a   1.000
_cell.length_b   1.000
_cell.length_c   1.000
_cell.angle_alpha   90.00
_cell.angle_beta   90.00
_cell.angle_gamma   90.00
#
_symmetry.space_group_name_H-M   'P 1'
#
loop_
_entity.id
_entity.type
_entity.pdbx_description
1 polymer ?
#
loop_
_entity_poly.entity_id
_entity_poly.type
_entity_poly.pdbx_seq_one_letter_code
_entity_poly.pdbx_strand_id
1 'polypeptide(L)' 'MKTYTAKPGEIERQWVLVDAEGQTLGRLATRIADTLRGKGKPQYTP' A
#
# COMPACT_ATOMS: atom_id res chain seq x y z
N MET A 1 -7.85 -9.51 -24.85
CA MET A 1 -8.33 -8.89 -23.59
C MET A 1 -7.26 -7.89 -23.13
N LYS A 2 -7.62 -6.69 -22.69
CA LYS A 2 -6.64 -5.71 -22.18
C LYS A 2 -6.52 -5.86 -20.66
N THR A 3 -5.30 -5.78 -20.14
CA THR A 3 -5.04 -5.78 -18.69
C THR A 3 -5.60 -4.50 -18.08
N TYR A 4 -6.18 -4.62 -16.88
CA TYR A 4 -6.67 -3.47 -16.13
C TYR A 4 -5.52 -2.57 -15.65
N THR A 5 -5.74 -1.26 -15.68
CA THR A 5 -4.82 -0.24 -15.17
C THR A 5 -5.67 0.69 -14.29
N ALA A 6 -5.31 0.80 -13.01
CA ALA A 6 -6.07 1.62 -12.08
C ALA A 6 -6.05 3.09 -12.50
N LYS A 7 -7.23 3.72 -12.56
CA LYS A 7 -7.34 5.16 -12.83
C LYS A 7 -7.31 5.94 -11.52
N PRO A 8 -6.67 7.14 -11.47
CA PRO A 8 -6.57 7.92 -10.24
C PRO A 8 -7.90 8.20 -9.52
N GLY A 9 -9.00 8.40 -10.25
CA GLY A 9 -10.32 8.67 -9.69
C GLY A 9 -11.04 7.44 -9.09
N GLU A 10 -10.54 6.24 -9.37
CA GLU A 10 -11.09 4.97 -8.86
C GLU A 10 -10.29 4.48 -7.63
N ILE A 11 -9.24 5.20 -7.21
CA ILE A 11 -8.37 4.82 -6.09
C ILE A 11 -8.96 5.32 -4.77
N GLU A 12 -9.50 4.40 -3.99
CA GLU A 12 -9.85 4.67 -2.58
C GLU A 12 -8.60 4.60 -1.69
N ARG A 13 -8.29 5.72 -1.02
CA ARG A 13 -7.21 5.81 -0.03
C ARG A 13 -7.82 5.87 1.36
N GLN A 14 -7.28 5.05 2.25
CA GLN A 14 -7.68 4.99 3.65
C GLN A 14 -6.52 5.45 4.52
N TRP A 15 -6.83 6.22 5.56
CA TRP A 15 -5.87 6.57 6.58
C TRP A 15 -5.62 5.36 7.49
N VAL A 16 -4.36 5.18 7.86
CA VAL A 16 -3.92 4.11 8.77
C VAL A 16 -3.09 4.73 9.89
N LEU A 17 -3.33 4.27 11.11
CA LEU A 17 -2.51 4.58 12.27
C LEU A 17 -1.60 3.38 12.53
N VAL A 18 -0.31 3.64 12.72
CA VAL A 18 0.69 2.60 12.94
C VAL A 18 1.39 2.85 14.26
N ASP A 19 1.31 1.86 15.15
CA ASP A 19 2.13 1.82 16.37
C ASP A 19 3.50 1.21 16.06
N ALA A 20 4.54 1.93 16.44
CA ALA A 20 5.93 1.57 16.19
C ALA A 20 6.65 1.02 17.43
N GLU A 21 6.02 1.02 18.60
CA GLU A 21 6.65 0.60 19.84
C GLU A 21 7.11 -0.87 19.76
N GLY A 22 8.37 -1.12 20.16
CA GLY A 22 8.97 -2.46 20.12
C GLY A 22 9.26 -3.03 18.73
N GLN A 23 9.01 -2.28 17.64
CA GLN A 23 9.22 -2.79 16.28
C GLN A 23 10.63 -2.54 15.75
N THR A 24 11.17 -3.51 15.00
CA THR A 24 12.43 -3.31 14.26
C THR A 24 12.22 -2.37 13.08
N LEU A 25 12.92 -1.24 13.07
CA LEU A 25 12.79 -0.16 12.07
C LEU A 25 12.67 -0.66 10.62
N GLY A 26 13.63 -1.45 10.15
CA GLY A 26 13.65 -1.91 8.76
C GLY A 26 12.44 -2.78 8.37
N ARG A 27 11.99 -3.63 9.30
CA ARG A 27 10.82 -4.49 9.07
C ARG A 27 9.53 -3.67 9.02
N LEU A 28 9.40 -2.70 9.93
CA LEU A 28 8.27 -1.77 9.96
C LEU A 28 8.22 -0.91 8.70
N ALA A 29 9.34 -0.29 8.34
CA ALA A 29 9.45 0.58 7.16
C ALA A 29 9.09 -0.17 5.86
N THR A 30 9.54 -1.42 5.72
CA THR A 30 9.22 -2.25 4.55
C THR A 30 7.72 -2.47 4.41
N ARG A 31 7.03 -2.80 5.52
CA ARG A 31 5.57 -2.99 5.53
C ARG A 31 4.83 -1.70 5.18
N ILE A 32 5.24 -0.58 5.78
CA ILE A 32 4.66 0.73 5.48
C ILE A 32 4.82 1.08 3.99
N ALA A 33 6.01 0.84 3.41
CA ALA A 33 6.25 1.08 1.99
C ALA A 33 5.35 0.22 1.08
N ASP A 34 5.14 -1.05 1.41
CA ASP A 34 4.21 -1.93 0.68
C ASP A 34 2.76 -1.46 0.76
N THR A 35 2.32 -0.99 1.94
CA THR A 35 0.99 -0.42 2.14
C THR A 35 0.80 0.88 1.35
N LEU A 36 1.78 1.79 1.39
CA LEU A 36 1.72 3.07 0.67
C LEU A 36 1.70 2.89 -0.85
N ARG A 37 2.46 1.92 -1.37
CA ARG A 37 2.41 1.53 -2.79
C ARG A 37 1.10 0.85 -3.19
N GLY A 38 0.32 0.38 -2.21
CA GLY A 38 -0.89 -0.39 -2.48
C GLY A 38 -0.61 -1.79 -3.02
N LYS A 39 0.59 -2.34 -2.81
CA LYS A 39 1.03 -3.64 -3.37
C LYS A 39 0.15 -4.81 -2.92
N GLY A 40 -0.52 -4.68 -1.78
CA GLY A 40 -1.50 -5.66 -1.28
C GLY A 40 -2.91 -5.50 -1.85
N LYS A 41 -3.19 -4.48 -2.67
CA LYS A 41 -4.51 -4.26 -3.27
C LYS A 41 -4.63 -5.06 -4.58
N PRO A 42 -5.75 -5.76 -4.83
CA PRO A 42 -5.96 -6.49 -6.10
C PRO A 42 -5.86 -5.63 -7.36
N GLN A 43 -6.17 -4.34 -7.23
CA GLN A 43 -6.06 -3.32 -8.26
C GLN A 43 -4.65 -2.72 -8.40
N TYR A 44 -3.63 -3.30 -7.76
CA TYR A 44 -2.25 -2.81 -7.83
C TYR A 44 -1.78 -2.77 -9.29
N THR A 45 -1.32 -1.59 -9.69
CA THR A 45 -0.71 -1.35 -10.99
C THR A 45 0.68 -0.76 -10.70
N PRO A 46 1.79 -1.41 -11.12
CA PRO A 46 3.15 -0.99 -10.82
C PRO A 46 3.53 0.39 -11.37
#